data_AF-A0A920S034-F1
#
_entry.id   AF-A0A920S034-F1
#
_cell.length_a   1.000
_cell.length_b   1.000
_cell.length_c   1.000
_cell.angle_alpha   90.00
_cell.angle_beta   90.00
_cell.angle_gamma   90.00
#
_symmetry.space_group_name_H-M   'P 1'
#
loop_
_entity.id
_entity.type
_entity.pdbx_description
1 polymer ?
#
loop_
_entity_poly.entity_id
_entity_poly.type
_entity_poly.pdbx_seq_one_letter_code
_entity_poly.pdbx_strand_id
1 'polypeptide(L)'
;MFAITLEDACALFEKQEDNVLGHHPESGEPIIARVARYGPTIQLGTKDNGNKPRYIGVLPSENLEDLTLDRALEYLSLPKELGKDPESGESILVTIGPYGPYLKRGGKNFRARKGADPFTMDLDEALASIGNNKGSGAIKTFDDSPVKIVDGRWGPYITNGKKNASVPKDKTPEDMELSECLELLDKAPAKKRRAKKSKASKN
;
A
#
# COMPACT_ATOMS: atom_id res chain seq x y z
N MET A 1 -16.08 -19.19 -32.92
CA MET A 1 -16.46 -17.78 -32.73
C MET A 1 -17.40 -17.73 -31.54
N PHE A 2 -17.01 -17.08 -30.44
CA PHE A 2 -17.92 -16.85 -29.33
C PHE A 2 -18.89 -15.74 -29.77
N ALA A 3 -20.10 -16.11 -30.16
CA ALA A 3 -21.16 -15.16 -30.45
C ALA A 3 -21.85 -14.83 -29.12
N ILE A 4 -21.57 -13.65 -28.56
CA ILE A 4 -22.40 -13.09 -27.50
C ILE A 4 -23.74 -12.71 -28.13
N THR A 5 -24.83 -13.17 -27.53
CA THR A 5 -26.18 -12.78 -27.98
C THR A 5 -26.47 -11.34 -27.57
N LEU A 6 -27.42 -10.69 -28.25
CA LEU A 6 -27.84 -9.31 -27.90
C LEU A 6 -28.36 -9.24 -26.45
N GLU A 7 -29.00 -10.31 -26.00
CA GLU A 7 -29.52 -10.48 -24.64
C GLU A 7 -28.37 -10.56 -23.62
N ASP A 8 -27.34 -11.37 -23.88
CA ASP A 8 -26.14 -11.44 -23.03
C ASP A 8 -25.38 -10.10 -22.99
N ALA A 9 -25.33 -9.39 -24.13
CA ALA A 9 -24.71 -8.07 -24.20
C ALA A 9 -25.50 -7.04 -23.38
N CYS A 10 -26.83 -7.04 -23.46
CA CYS A 10 -27.68 -6.17 -22.65
C CYS A 10 -27.58 -6.49 -21.16
N ALA A 11 -27.49 -7.76 -20.76
CA ALA A 11 -27.29 -8.16 -19.37
C ALA A 11 -25.95 -7.67 -18.78
N LEU A 12 -24.90 -7.54 -19.59
CA LEU A 12 -23.62 -6.94 -19.16
C LEU A 12 -23.71 -5.43 -18.90
N PHE A 13 -24.73 -4.75 -19.46
CA PHE A 13 -25.00 -3.34 -19.22
C PHE A 13 -25.99 -3.10 -18.07
N GLU A 14 -26.71 -4.13 -17.62
CA GLU A 14 -27.50 -4.02 -16.40
C GLU A 14 -26.57 -3.77 -15.21
N LYS A 15 -26.82 -2.64 -14.56
CA LYS A 15 -26.04 -2.16 -13.41
C LYS A 15 -26.23 -3.19 -12.31
N GLN A 16 -25.19 -3.96 -11.99
CA GLN A 16 -25.19 -4.83 -10.80
C GLN A 16 -25.73 -4.01 -9.62
N GLU A 17 -26.83 -4.47 -9.04
CA GLU A 17 -27.42 -3.81 -7.88
C GLU A 17 -26.36 -3.70 -6.80
N ASP A 18 -26.22 -2.49 -6.24
CA ASP A 18 -25.28 -2.25 -5.18
C ASP A 18 -25.67 -3.13 -3.98
N ASN A 19 -24.76 -3.96 -3.46
CA ASN A 19 -25.04 -4.80 -2.29
C ASN A 19 -25.06 -3.91 -1.03
N VAL A 20 -26.21 -3.31 -0.75
CA VAL A 20 -26.43 -2.42 0.41
C VAL A 20 -26.58 -3.26 1.67
N LEU A 21 -25.64 -3.12 2.60
CA LEU A 21 -25.67 -3.81 3.89
C LEU A 21 -26.58 -3.11 4.91
N GLY A 22 -26.81 -1.80 4.74
CA GLY A 22 -27.61 -0.98 5.63
C GLY A 22 -27.21 0.50 5.60
N HIS A 23 -27.51 1.23 6.68
CA HIS A 23 -27.19 2.65 6.83
C HIS A 23 -26.30 2.88 8.04
N HIS A 24 -25.37 3.83 7.93
CA HIS A 24 -24.52 4.24 9.03
C HIS A 24 -25.34 4.98 10.11
N PRO A 25 -25.20 4.64 11.40
CA PRO A 25 -26.03 5.18 12.46
C PRO A 25 -25.85 6.69 12.66
N GLU A 26 -24.64 7.21 12.45
CA GLU A 26 -24.34 8.64 12.66
C GLU A 26 -24.59 9.52 11.44
N SER A 27 -24.28 9.05 10.23
CA SER A 27 -24.37 9.85 9.01
C SER A 27 -25.65 9.59 8.20
N GLY A 28 -26.36 8.48 8.48
CA GLY A 28 -27.50 8.01 7.68
C GLY A 28 -27.13 7.53 6.27
N GLU A 29 -25.84 7.58 5.91
CA GLU A 29 -25.37 7.21 4.58
C GLU A 29 -25.41 5.69 4.37
N PRO A 30 -25.74 5.22 3.15
CA PRO A 30 -25.76 3.79 2.87
C PRO A 30 -24.35 3.20 2.92
N ILE A 31 -24.27 1.98 3.46
CA ILE A 31 -23.06 1.16 3.51
C ILE A 31 -23.21 0.08 2.44
N ILE A 32 -22.29 0.08 1.47
CA ILE A 32 -22.35 -0.74 0.27
C ILE A 32 -21.12 -1.64 0.23
N ALA A 33 -21.34 -2.95 0.15
CA ALA A 33 -20.32 -3.93 -0.15
C ALA A 33 -20.17 -4.05 -1.67
N ARG A 34 -18.95 -3.91 -2.21
CA ARG A 34 -18.71 -4.08 -3.65
C ARG A 34 -17.31 -4.58 -3.97
N VAL A 35 -17.14 -5.14 -5.16
CA VAL A 35 -15.81 -5.44 -5.71
C VAL A 35 -15.32 -4.22 -6.49
N ALA A 36 -14.22 -3.61 -6.04
CA ALA A 36 -13.56 -2.50 -6.71
C ALA A 36 -12.32 -2.98 -7.50
N ARG A 37 -11.65 -2.07 -8.21
CA ARG A 37 -10.41 -2.37 -8.98
C ARG A 37 -9.33 -3.07 -8.14
N TYR A 38 -9.27 -2.78 -6.84
CA TYR A 38 -8.24 -3.29 -5.94
C TYR A 38 -8.74 -4.40 -4.99
N GLY A 39 -9.94 -4.94 -5.24
CA GLY A 39 -10.51 -6.04 -4.46
C GLY A 39 -11.81 -5.66 -3.73
N PRO A 40 -12.28 -6.56 -2.84
CA PRO A 40 -13.46 -6.34 -2.02
C PRO A 40 -13.33 -5.06 -1.19
N THR A 41 -14.36 -4.21 -1.24
CA THR A 41 -14.34 -2.86 -0.67
C THR A 41 -15.70 -2.53 -0.07
N ILE A 42 -15.69 -1.90 1.10
CA ILE A 42 -16.85 -1.25 1.71
C ILE A 42 -16.83 0.23 1.31
N GLN A 43 -17.97 0.69 0.81
CA GLN A 43 -18.22 2.08 0.45
C GLN A 43 -19.25 2.67 1.42
N LEU A 44 -18.91 3.79 2.04
CA LEU A 44 -19.84 4.61 2.83
C LEU A 44 -20.29 5.80 1.98
N GLY A 45 -21.61 5.94 1.80
CA GLY A 45 -22.22 6.98 0.99
C GLY A 45 -22.26 6.66 -0.51
N THR A 46 -23.03 7.44 -1.26
CA THR A 46 -23.11 7.36 -2.72
C THR A 46 -22.42 8.57 -3.35
N LYS A 47 -22.03 8.46 -4.62
CA LYS A 47 -21.53 9.61 -5.38
C LYS A 47 -22.65 10.62 -5.70
N ASP A 48 -23.90 10.17 -5.64
CA ASP A 48 -25.07 10.97 -6.01
C ASP A 48 -25.44 12.00 -4.92
N ASN A 49 -25.06 11.76 -3.66
CA ASN A 49 -25.34 12.65 -2.52
C ASN A 49 -24.40 13.88 -2.44
N GLY A 50 -23.54 14.12 -3.44
CA GLY A 50 -22.60 15.26 -3.45
C GLY A 50 -21.41 15.15 -2.48
N ASN A 51 -21.50 14.30 -1.47
CA ASN A 51 -20.38 13.94 -0.59
C ASN A 51 -19.42 12.97 -1.28
N LYS A 52 -18.13 13.08 -0.96
CA LYS A 52 -17.13 12.13 -1.45
C LYS A 52 -17.26 10.82 -0.67
N PRO A 53 -17.66 9.70 -1.32
CA PRO A 53 -17.82 8.45 -0.62
C PRO A 53 -16.48 8.00 -0.04
N ARG A 54 -16.54 7.42 1.15
CA ARG A 54 -15.37 6.85 1.83
C ARG A 54 -15.26 5.39 1.46
N TYR A 55 -14.03 4.94 1.21
CA TYR A 55 -13.75 3.57 0.81
C TYR A 55 -12.80 2.94 1.83
N ILE A 56 -13.09 1.68 2.18
CA ILE A 56 -12.17 0.85 2.95
C ILE A 56 -12.11 -0.55 2.35
N GLY A 57 -10.88 -1.05 2.15
CA GLY A 57 -10.67 -2.40 1.66
C GLY A 57 -11.02 -3.43 2.73
N VAL A 58 -11.63 -4.53 2.33
CA VAL A 58 -11.86 -5.69 3.20
C VAL A 58 -10.61 -6.55 3.19
N LEU A 59 -10.32 -7.25 4.29
CA LEU A 59 -9.18 -8.15 4.36
C LEU A 59 -9.31 -9.30 3.34
N PRO A 60 -8.22 -9.73 2.68
CA PRO A 60 -8.28 -10.85 1.73
C PRO A 60 -8.71 -12.19 2.34
N SER A 61 -8.69 -12.30 3.67
CA SER A 61 -9.13 -13.49 4.41
C SER A 61 -10.64 -13.55 4.60
N GLU A 62 -11.36 -12.44 4.39
CA GLU A 62 -12.81 -12.35 4.56
C GLU A 62 -13.52 -12.30 3.21
N ASN A 63 -14.67 -12.97 3.14
CA ASN A 63 -15.52 -12.96 1.96
C ASN A 63 -16.46 -11.75 2.00
N LEU A 64 -16.69 -11.14 0.82
CA LEU A 64 -17.61 -10.01 0.70
C LEU A 64 -19.08 -10.42 0.88
N GLU A 65 -19.42 -11.67 0.55
CA GLU A 65 -20.78 -12.21 0.62
C GLU A 65 -21.23 -12.43 2.08
N ASP A 66 -20.31 -12.82 2.95
CA ASP A 66 -20.56 -13.08 4.38
C ASP A 66 -20.51 -11.79 5.23
N LEU A 67 -20.29 -10.63 4.59
CA LEU A 67 -20.05 -9.38 5.30
C LEU A 67 -21.36 -8.79 5.86
N THR A 68 -21.43 -8.65 7.18
CA THR A 68 -22.58 -8.06 7.87
C THR A 68 -22.44 -6.54 8.04
N LEU A 69 -23.56 -5.85 8.32
CA LEU A 69 -23.57 -4.42 8.65
C LEU A 69 -22.63 -4.09 9.83
N ASP A 70 -22.71 -4.86 10.91
CA ASP A 70 -21.87 -4.67 12.10
C ASP A 70 -20.39 -4.78 11.78
N ARG A 71 -20.01 -5.80 11.00
CA ARG A 71 -18.63 -5.98 10.58
C ARG A 71 -18.19 -4.82 9.67
N ALA A 72 -19.06 -4.36 8.77
CA ALA A 72 -18.75 -3.20 7.92
C ALA A 72 -18.56 -1.90 8.73
N LEU A 73 -19.32 -1.70 9.82
CA LEU A 73 -19.13 -0.58 10.74
C LEU A 73 -17.76 -0.66 11.44
N GLU A 74 -17.32 -1.87 11.83
CA GLU A 74 -15.97 -2.06 12.37
C GLU A 74 -14.90 -1.65 11.36
N TYR A 75 -15.00 -2.06 10.09
CA TYR A 75 -14.08 -1.59 9.05
C TYR A 75 -14.09 -0.07 8.87
N LEU A 76 -15.27 0.57 8.92
CA LEU A 76 -15.41 2.02 8.78
C LEU A 76 -14.84 2.80 9.97
N SER A 77 -14.63 2.16 11.12
CA SER A 77 -13.94 2.76 12.27
C SER A 77 -12.44 2.99 12.00
N LEU A 78 -11.83 2.32 11.02
CA LEU A 78 -10.43 2.52 10.64
C LEU A 78 -10.26 3.81 9.81
N PRO A 79 -9.30 4.70 10.09
CA PRO A 79 -8.03 4.42 10.77
C PRO A 79 -8.12 4.43 12.30
N LYS A 80 -7.57 3.39 12.93
CA LYS A 80 -7.46 3.27 14.39
C LYS A 80 -6.11 3.81 14.86
N GLU A 81 -6.10 4.63 15.91
CA GLU A 81 -4.87 5.09 16.56
C GLU A 81 -4.37 4.05 17.57
N LEU A 82 -3.12 3.61 17.41
CA LEU A 82 -2.49 2.62 18.28
C LEU A 82 -1.70 3.26 19.42
N GLY A 83 -1.30 4.52 19.26
CA GLY A 83 -0.49 5.26 20.23
C GLY A 83 0.54 6.16 19.54
N LYS A 84 1.48 6.68 20.32
CA LYS A 84 2.57 7.52 19.83
C LYS A 84 3.86 6.72 19.79
N ASP A 85 4.66 6.98 18.77
CA ASP A 85 6.02 6.45 18.69
C ASP A 85 6.90 7.08 19.78
N PRO A 86 7.57 6.29 20.64
CA PRO A 86 8.51 6.82 21.63
C PRO A 86 9.72 7.53 21.02
N GLU A 87 10.12 7.19 19.77
CA GLU A 87 11.27 7.82 19.11
C GLU A 87 10.91 9.14 18.44
N SER A 88 9.79 9.18 17.69
CA SER A 88 9.42 10.37 16.91
C SER A 88 8.36 11.26 17.57
N GLY A 89 7.63 10.74 18.57
CA GLY A 89 6.48 11.41 19.19
C GLY A 89 5.23 11.48 18.30
N GLU A 90 5.28 10.94 17.09
CA GLU A 90 4.17 10.96 16.12
C GLU A 90 3.14 9.86 16.41
N SER A 91 1.86 10.15 16.20
CA SER A 91 0.79 9.14 16.27
C SER A 91 0.93 8.08 15.19
N ILE A 92 0.77 6.82 15.59
CA ILE A 92 0.74 5.65 14.72
C ILE A 92 -0.71 5.25 14.51
N LEU A 93 -1.15 5.31 13.25
CA LEU A 93 -2.46 4.90 12.80
C LEU A 93 -2.36 3.59 12.04
N VAL A 94 -3.32 2.69 12.21
CA VAL A 94 -3.47 1.48 11.41
C VAL A 94 -4.71 1.58 10.52
N THR A 95 -4.57 1.21 9.25
CA THR A 95 -5.68 1.19 8.28
C THR A 95 -5.40 0.20 7.15
N ILE A 96 -6.35 0.03 6.23
CA ILE A 96 -6.28 -0.95 5.15
C ILE A 96 -6.15 -0.24 3.80
N GLY A 97 -5.19 -0.70 3.00
CA GLY A 97 -4.98 -0.24 1.65
C GLY A 97 -5.12 -1.36 0.61
N PRO A 98 -4.83 -1.07 -0.67
CA PRO A 98 -4.93 -2.04 -1.77
C PRO A 98 -3.96 -3.22 -1.65
N TYR A 99 -2.95 -3.13 -0.79
CA TYR A 99 -1.95 -4.17 -0.54
C TYR A 99 -2.12 -4.82 0.84
N GLY A 100 -3.24 -4.57 1.51
CA GLY A 100 -3.52 -5.01 2.86
C GLY A 100 -3.24 -3.93 3.92
N PRO A 101 -3.22 -4.33 5.20
CA PRO A 101 -3.01 -3.43 6.33
C PRO A 101 -1.68 -2.69 6.26
N TYR A 102 -1.70 -1.42 6.61
CA TYR A 102 -0.52 -0.58 6.69
C TYR A 102 -0.62 0.38 7.88
N LEU A 103 0.54 0.83 8.33
CA LEU A 103 0.72 1.76 9.43
C LEU A 103 1.07 3.11 8.86
N LYS A 104 0.51 4.17 9.43
CA LYS A 104 0.84 5.55 9.10
C LYS A 104 1.39 6.22 10.35
N ARG A 105 2.62 6.70 10.25
CA ARG A 105 3.29 7.50 11.29
C ARG A 105 3.55 8.88 10.72
N GLY A 106 2.82 9.89 11.21
CA GLY A 106 2.81 11.23 10.63
C GLY A 106 2.48 11.22 9.13
N GLY A 107 3.42 11.66 8.29
CA GLY A 107 3.30 11.66 6.83
C GLY A 107 3.79 10.38 6.12
N LYS A 108 4.35 9.41 6.85
CA LYS A 108 5.00 8.21 6.29
C LYS A 108 4.12 6.97 6.45
N ASN A 109 4.10 6.13 5.42
CA ASN A 109 3.37 4.85 5.43
C ASN A 109 4.36 3.68 5.51
N PHE A 110 4.08 2.73 6.40
CA PHE A 110 4.85 1.52 6.64
C PHE A 110 3.95 0.30 6.43
N ARG A 111 4.48 -0.80 5.90
CA ARG A 111 3.68 -2.01 5.68
C ARG A 111 3.46 -2.73 7.01
N ALA A 112 2.25 -3.20 7.30
CA ALA A 112 2.08 -4.11 8.42
C ALA A 112 2.80 -5.44 8.15
N ARG A 113 3.05 -6.23 9.20
CA ARG A 113 3.52 -7.61 9.06
C ARG A 113 2.56 -8.41 8.17
N LYS A 114 3.10 -9.39 7.44
CA LYS A 114 2.30 -10.24 6.56
C LYS A 114 1.29 -11.02 7.41
N GLY A 115 0.01 -10.89 7.08
CA GLY A 115 -1.09 -11.55 7.82
C GLY A 115 -1.46 -10.85 9.13
N ALA A 116 -0.96 -9.64 9.37
CA ALA A 116 -1.39 -8.87 10.54
C ALA A 116 -2.84 -8.41 10.38
N ASP A 117 -3.58 -8.42 11.49
CA ASP A 117 -4.95 -7.95 11.57
C ASP A 117 -4.97 -6.48 12.08
N PRO A 118 -5.53 -5.52 11.33
CA PRO A 118 -5.60 -4.12 11.73
C PRO A 118 -6.49 -3.86 12.95
N PHE A 119 -7.40 -4.77 13.29
CA PHE A 119 -8.32 -4.60 14.42
C PHE A 119 -7.67 -4.99 15.76
N THR A 120 -6.83 -6.04 15.75
CA THR A 120 -6.16 -6.58 16.93
C THR A 120 -4.71 -6.14 17.09
N MET A 121 -4.15 -5.40 16.13
CA MET A 121 -2.75 -4.95 16.19
C MET A 121 -2.52 -4.00 17.37
N ASP A 122 -1.42 -4.22 18.08
CA ASP A 122 -0.95 -3.40 19.20
C ASP A 122 0.20 -2.45 18.81
N LEU A 123 0.49 -1.46 19.67
CA LEU A 123 1.57 -0.48 19.47
C LEU A 123 2.94 -1.15 19.31
N ASP A 124 3.26 -2.16 20.12
CA ASP A 124 4.54 -2.87 20.06
C ASP A 124 4.73 -3.62 18.73
N GLU A 125 3.66 -4.24 18.23
CA GLU A 125 3.67 -4.90 16.93
C GLU A 125 3.82 -3.90 15.78
N ALA A 126 3.19 -2.74 15.93
CA ALA A 126 3.30 -1.64 14.99
C ALA A 126 4.72 -1.07 14.95
N LEU A 127 5.31 -0.80 16.12
CA LEU A 127 6.70 -0.34 16.24
C LEU A 127 7.67 -1.37 15.67
N ALA A 128 7.47 -2.66 15.96
CA ALA A 128 8.28 -3.71 15.37
C ALA A 128 8.10 -3.79 13.85
N SER A 129 6.91 -3.52 13.31
CA SER A 129 6.66 -3.47 11.86
C SER A 129 7.31 -2.25 11.21
N ILE A 130 7.34 -1.10 11.90
CA ILE A 130 7.99 0.14 11.47
C ILE A 130 9.52 -0.04 11.48
N GLY A 131 10.08 -0.57 12.56
CA GLY A 131 11.51 -0.84 12.70
C GLY A 131 12.02 -1.90 11.72
N ASN A 132 11.20 -2.92 11.41
CA ASN A 132 11.53 -3.91 10.36
C ASN A 132 11.30 -3.37 8.95
N ASN A 133 10.44 -2.36 8.76
CA ASN A 133 10.35 -1.59 7.52
C ASN A 133 11.47 -0.54 7.41
N LYS A 134 12.70 -0.93 7.78
CA LYS A 134 13.90 -0.43 7.10
C LYS A 134 13.90 -0.92 5.64
N GLY A 135 12.86 -0.55 4.89
CA GLY A 135 12.91 -0.58 3.45
C GLY A 135 13.68 0.64 3.00
N SER A 136 14.91 0.46 2.52
CA SER A 136 15.55 1.43 1.63
C SER A 136 15.47 2.88 2.11
N GLY A 137 15.78 3.11 3.39
CA GLY A 137 16.07 4.45 3.86
C GLY A 137 17.21 5.00 3.02
N ALA A 138 17.05 6.18 2.45
CA ALA A 138 18.19 6.86 1.87
C ALA A 138 19.13 7.20 3.04
N ILE A 139 20.27 6.52 3.13
CA ILE A 139 21.31 6.78 4.12
C ILE A 139 21.84 8.20 3.91
N LYS A 140 22.00 8.61 2.65
CA LYS A 140 22.44 9.95 2.26
C LYS A 140 21.71 10.39 1.00
N THR A 141 21.19 11.62 1.02
CA THR A 141 20.62 12.29 -0.16
C THR A 141 21.47 13.51 -0.43
N PHE A 142 21.81 13.77 -1.69
CA PHE A 142 22.56 14.95 -2.07
C PHE A 142 21.60 15.95 -2.72
N ASP A 143 21.44 17.14 -2.16
CA ASP A 143 20.46 18.12 -2.66
C ASP A 143 20.80 18.61 -4.08
N ASP A 144 22.08 18.59 -4.46
CA ASP A 144 22.57 19.02 -5.77
C ASP A 144 22.44 17.96 -6.89
N SER A 145 21.88 16.77 -6.63
CA SER A 145 21.81 15.70 -7.64
C SER A 145 20.71 14.67 -7.36
N PRO A 146 20.16 13.98 -8.39
CA PRO A 146 19.24 12.84 -8.19
C PRO A 146 19.90 11.59 -7.56
N VAL A 147 21.16 11.69 -7.14
CA VAL A 147 21.94 10.61 -6.52
C VAL A 147 21.56 10.50 -5.05
N LYS A 148 21.28 9.27 -4.61
CA LYS A 148 21.08 8.95 -3.20
C LYS A 148 21.67 7.58 -2.87
N ILE A 149 22.13 7.44 -1.65
CA ILE A 149 22.63 6.20 -1.09
C ILE A 149 21.49 5.58 -0.30
N VAL A 150 21.20 4.31 -0.54
CA VAL A 150 19.99 3.64 -0.07
C VAL A 150 20.36 2.31 0.55
N ASP A 151 19.81 2.00 1.73
CA ASP A 151 20.04 0.71 2.37
C ASP A 151 19.18 -0.41 1.76
N GLY A 152 19.78 -1.26 0.94
CA GLY A 152 19.08 -2.33 0.25
C GLY A 152 19.05 -3.63 1.05
N ARG A 153 18.17 -4.56 0.63
CA ARG A 153 18.13 -5.94 1.14
C ARG A 153 19.48 -6.68 1.10
N TRP A 154 20.38 -6.26 0.19
CA TRP A 154 21.69 -6.87 -0.05
C TRP A 154 22.85 -5.98 0.41
N GLY A 155 22.56 -4.92 1.17
CA GLY A 155 23.51 -3.89 1.59
C GLY A 155 23.26 -2.54 0.92
N PRO A 156 23.99 -1.50 1.38
CA PRO A 156 23.87 -0.14 0.88
C PRO A 156 24.25 -0.04 -0.60
N TYR A 157 23.47 0.72 -1.37
CA TYR A 157 23.70 0.95 -2.79
C TYR A 157 23.43 2.41 -3.16
N ILE A 158 24.21 2.93 -4.09
CA ILE A 158 24.03 4.25 -4.68
C ILE A 158 23.06 4.13 -5.84
N THR A 159 22.11 5.06 -5.97
CA THR A 159 21.15 5.11 -7.08
C THR A 159 20.93 6.54 -7.54
N ASN A 160 20.98 6.76 -8.86
CA ASN A 160 20.52 8.02 -9.48
C ASN A 160 19.10 7.91 -10.06
N GLY A 161 18.40 6.82 -9.76
CA GLY A 161 17.08 6.49 -10.32
C GLY A 161 17.13 5.71 -11.64
N LYS A 162 18.21 5.85 -12.42
CA LYS A 162 18.44 5.14 -13.69
C LYS A 162 19.44 3.98 -13.55
N LYS A 163 20.56 4.21 -12.86
CA LYS A 163 21.62 3.25 -12.56
C LYS A 163 21.72 3.03 -11.05
N ASN A 164 22.11 1.81 -10.68
CA ASN A 164 22.39 1.44 -9.30
C ASN A 164 23.83 0.91 -9.23
N ALA A 165 24.60 1.36 -8.25
CA ALA A 165 25.95 0.89 -7.93
C ALA A 165 25.96 0.35 -6.50
N SER A 166 26.64 -0.78 -6.27
CA SER A 166 26.82 -1.28 -4.90
C SER A 166 27.85 -0.43 -4.17
N VAL A 167 27.62 -0.10 -2.91
CA VAL A 167 28.66 0.51 -2.08
C VAL A 167 29.68 -0.59 -1.73
N PRO A 168 31.00 -0.36 -1.90
CA PRO A 168 32.04 -1.28 -1.46
C PRO A 168 31.97 -1.52 0.05
N LYS A 169 32.23 -2.75 0.51
CA LYS A 169 32.17 -3.10 1.94
C LYS A 169 33.22 -2.38 2.79
N ASP A 170 34.26 -1.86 2.16
CA ASP A 170 35.37 -1.18 2.82
C ASP A 170 35.10 0.30 3.10
N LYS A 171 33.95 0.85 2.63
CA LYS A 171 33.58 2.26 2.81
C LYS A 171 32.28 2.41 3.58
N THR A 172 32.27 3.35 4.52
CA THR A 172 31.08 3.79 5.24
C THR A 172 30.17 4.62 4.31
N PRO A 173 28.90 4.24 4.12
CA PRO A 173 27.98 4.93 3.21
C PRO A 173 27.70 6.39 3.58
N GLU A 174 27.91 6.77 4.84
CA GLU A 174 27.67 8.12 5.38
C GLU A 174 28.77 9.11 4.99
N ASP A 175 30.01 8.65 4.88
CA ASP A 175 31.18 9.48 4.57
C ASP A 175 31.39 9.69 3.07
N MET A 176 30.59 9.05 2.22
CA MET A 176 30.77 9.12 0.78
C MET A 176 30.40 10.50 0.24
N GLU A 177 31.31 11.07 -0.56
CA GLU A 177 31.12 12.32 -1.28
C GLU A 177 30.32 12.11 -2.59
N LEU A 178 29.75 13.19 -3.12
CA LEU A 178 28.98 13.16 -4.36
C LEU A 178 29.83 12.67 -5.55
N SER A 179 31.09 13.12 -5.61
CA SER A 179 32.06 12.76 -6.65
C SER A 179 32.31 11.26 -6.72
N GLU A 180 32.57 10.62 -5.57
CA GLU A 180 32.79 9.18 -5.48
C GLU A 180 31.54 8.37 -5.88
N CYS A 181 30.36 8.89 -5.53
CA CYS A 181 29.10 8.25 -5.89
C CYS A 181 28.86 8.25 -7.41
N LEU A 182 29.24 9.34 -8.10
CA LEU A 182 29.16 9.44 -9.56
C LEU A 182 30.15 8.48 -10.24
N GLU A 183 31.39 8.40 -9.76
CA GLU A 183 32.37 7.45 -10.31
C GLU A 183 31.92 5.99 -10.20
N LEU A 184 31.33 5.62 -9.06
CA LEU A 184 30.81 4.27 -8.85
C LEU A 184 29.59 3.99 -9.74
N LEU A 185 28.74 4.98 -9.99
CA LEU A 185 27.61 4.86 -10.92
C LEU A 185 28.04 4.75 -12.38
N ASP A 186 29.16 5.33 -12.76
CA ASP A 186 29.71 5.22 -14.11
C ASP A 186 30.41 3.88 -14.34
N LYS A 187 31.13 3.38 -13.32
CA LYS A 187 31.74 2.03 -13.34
C LYS A 187 30.69 0.92 -13.24
N ALA A 188 29.50 1.20 -12.71
CA ALA A 188 28.46 0.19 -12.54
C ALA A 188 27.82 -0.24 -13.87
N PRO A 189 27.63 -1.55 -14.10
CA PRO A 189 26.97 -2.04 -15.30
C PRO A 189 25.53 -1.54 -15.36
N ALA A 190 25.12 -1.08 -16.54
CA ALA A 190 23.74 -0.65 -16.77
C ALA A 190 22.76 -1.76 -16.39
N LYS A 191 21.67 -1.36 -15.74
CA LYS A 191 20.63 -2.26 -15.21
C LYS A 191 20.19 -3.23 -16.32
N LYS A 192 20.58 -4.51 -16.23
CA LYS A 192 20.04 -5.55 -17.12
C LYS A 192 18.53 -5.54 -16.91
N ARG A 193 17.77 -5.06 -17.91
CA ARG A 193 16.31 -5.20 -17.95
C ARG A 193 16.02 -6.69 -17.80
N ARG A 194 15.55 -7.13 -16.64
CA ARG A 194 14.93 -8.46 -16.52
C ARG A 194 13.79 -8.46 -17.53
N ALA A 195 13.90 -9.35 -18.53
CA ALA A 195 12.84 -9.56 -19.50
C ALA A 195 11.54 -9.80 -18.71
N LYS A 196 10.52 -8.98 -19.00
CA LYS A 196 9.21 -9.09 -18.38
C LYS A 196 8.65 -10.44 -18.82
N LYS A 197 8.68 -11.45 -17.94
CA LYS A 197 8.03 -12.74 -18.21
C LYS A 197 6.54 -12.43 -18.28
N SER A 198 5.99 -12.32 -19.49
CA SER A 198 4.55 -12.21 -19.70
C SER A 198 3.92 -13.43 -19.05
N LYS A 199 2.95 -13.21 -18.15
CA LYS A 199 2.04 -14.28 -17.74
C LYS A 199 1.25 -14.65 -18.98
N ALA A 200 1.43 -15.88 -19.48
CA ALA A 200 0.57 -16.45 -20.49
C ALA A 200 -0.86 -16.50 -19.92
N SER A 201 -1.81 -15.86 -20.58
CA SER A 201 -3.23 -16.10 -20.31
C SER A 201 -3.53 -17.54 -20.76
N LYS A 202 -3.99 -18.38 -19.83
CA LYS A 202 -4.71 -19.59 -20.23
C LYS A 202 -6.12 -19.16 -20.60
N ASN A 203 -6.51 -19.54 -21.82
CA ASN A 203 -7.89 -19.55 -22.32
C ASN A 203 -8.81 -20.33 -21.38
#